data_AF-A0A0C7N464-F1
#
_entry.id   AF-A0A0C7N464-F1
#
_cell.length_a   1.000
_cell.length_b   1.000
_cell.length_c   1.000
_cell.angle_alpha   90.00
_cell.angle_beta   90.00
_cell.angle_gamma   90.00
#
_symmetry.space_group_name_H-M   'P 1'
#
loop_
_entity.id
_entity.type
_entity.pdbx_description
1 polymer ?
#
loop_
_entity_poly.entity_id
_entity_poly.type
_entity_poly.pdbx_seq_one_letter_code
_entity_poly.pdbx_strand_id
1 'polypeptide(L)'
;MHPQLEAQRFHSCLDLIEALDQCHQAEYYKRALGLCNNEKEALSKCLHQARYEVGKAAILQNREKQKKMDARWKQIKEEEYGEDAILQRIIQEQVAKRQKEAADKSN
;
A
#
# COMPACT_ATOMS: atom_id res chain seq x y z
N MET A 1 29.90 3.36 10.07
CA MET A 1 28.50 3.43 9.61
C MET A 1 28.01 2.02 9.26
N HIS A 2 26.87 1.59 9.79
CA HIS A 2 26.28 0.27 9.48
C HIS A 2 25.43 0.40 8.20
N PRO A 3 25.60 -0.46 7.17
CA PRO A 3 24.94 -0.30 5.85
C PRO A 3 23.41 -0.15 5.92
N GLN A 4 22.77 -0.78 6.91
CA GLN A 4 21.33 -0.67 7.16
C GLN A 4 20.83 0.76 7.48
N LEU A 5 21.70 1.66 7.93
CA LEU A 5 21.35 3.03 8.33
C LEU A 5 21.50 4.05 7.19
N GLU A 6 22.03 3.66 6.03
CA GLU A 6 22.20 4.55 4.86
C GLU A 6 20.92 4.69 4.02
N ALA A 7 19.85 3.99 4.37
CA ALA A 7 18.58 4.12 3.69
C ALA A 7 18.03 5.56 3.83
N GLN A 8 17.51 6.13 2.73
CA GLN A 8 17.01 7.52 2.70
C GLN A 8 16.03 7.87 3.83
N ARG A 9 15.24 6.90 4.27
CA ARG A 9 14.30 7.03 5.41
C ARG A 9 14.95 7.42 6.74
N PHE A 10 16.27 7.27 6.88
CA PHE A 10 17.00 7.59 8.11
C PHE A 10 17.85 8.86 8.01
N HIS A 11 17.77 9.60 6.90
CA HIS A 11 18.50 10.86 6.76
C HIS A 11 18.14 11.90 7.83
N SER A 12 16.89 11.88 8.32
CA SER A 12 16.45 12.74 9.43
C SER A 12 17.11 12.41 10.77
N CYS A 13 17.74 11.24 10.91
CA CYS A 13 18.42 10.81 12.13
C CYS A 13 19.95 10.95 12.05
N LEU A 14 20.52 11.51 10.97
CA LEU A 14 21.97 11.58 10.76
C LEU A 14 22.69 12.32 11.90
N ASP A 15 22.14 13.45 12.35
CA ASP A 15 22.72 14.22 13.45
C ASP A 15 22.85 13.39 14.76
N LEU A 16 21.87 12.53 15.03
CA LEU A 16 21.89 11.64 16.19
C LEU A 16 22.85 10.45 16.02
N ILE A 17 23.04 9.99 14.77
CA ILE A 17 24.02 8.96 14.44
C ILE A 17 25.42 9.54 14.64
N GLU A 18 25.68 10.75 14.15
CA GLU A 18 26.95 11.45 14.33
C GLU A 18 27.24 11.75 15.79
N ALA A 19 26.26 12.21 16.57
CA ALA A 19 26.43 12.45 18.00
C ALA A 19 26.80 11.17 18.77
N LEU A 20 26.15 10.05 18.47
CA LEU A 20 26.48 8.76 19.09
C LEU A 20 27.87 8.27 18.63
N ASP A 21 28.23 8.46 17.37
CA ASP A 21 29.53 8.07 16.84
C ASP A 21 30.65 8.91 17.48
N GLN A 22 30.45 10.22 17.64
CA GLN A 22 31.37 11.10 18.37
C GLN A 22 31.56 10.64 19.82
N CYS A 23 30.48 10.24 20.51
CA CYS A 23 30.59 9.70 21.88
C CYS A 23 31.38 8.38 21.92
N HIS A 24 31.18 7.50 20.93
CA HIS A 24 31.93 6.25 20.82
C HIS A 24 33.41 6.46 20.44
N GLN A 25 33.71 7.49 19.65
CA GLN A 25 35.07 7.84 19.23
C GLN A 25 35.86 8.55 20.34
N ALA A 26 35.18 9.26 21.25
CA ALA A 26 35.84 9.99 22.34
C ALA A 26 36.66 9.03 23.21
N GLU A 27 36.01 8.10 23.92
CA GLU A 27 36.69 7.18 24.83
C GLU A 27 35.97 5.84 24.94
N TYR A 28 36.71 4.73 24.81
CA TYR A 28 36.15 3.37 24.85
C TYR A 28 35.39 3.06 26.15
N TYR A 29 35.86 3.56 27.30
CA TYR A 29 35.22 3.31 28.58
C TYR A 29 33.84 3.98 28.69
N LYS A 30 33.63 5.14 28.04
CA LYS A 30 32.33 5.81 28.01
C LYS A 30 31.27 4.94 27.34
N ARG A 31 31.65 4.25 26.27
CA ARG A 31 30.81 3.25 25.61
C ARG A 31 30.56 2.04 26.51
N ALA A 32 31.60 1.51 27.15
CA ALA A 32 31.49 0.30 27.97
C ALA A 32 30.65 0.50 29.24
N LEU A 33 30.74 1.68 29.86
CA LEU A 33 30.00 2.03 31.09
C LEU A 33 28.62 2.66 30.82
N GLY A 34 28.26 2.86 29.54
CA GLY A 34 26.94 3.38 29.16
C GLY A 34 26.78 4.90 29.29
N LEU A 35 27.87 5.68 29.31
CA LEU A 35 27.79 7.15 29.33
C LEU A 35 27.20 7.73 28.02
N CYS A 36 27.23 6.98 26.91
CA CYS A 36 26.62 7.35 25.63
C CYS A 36 25.14 6.95 25.49
N ASN A 37 24.45 6.63 26.60
CA ASN A 37 23.07 6.13 26.55
C ASN A 37 22.06 7.20 26.12
N ASN A 38 22.32 8.48 26.38
CA ASN A 38 21.40 9.56 26.01
C ASN A 38 21.27 9.68 24.48
N GLU A 39 22.40 9.74 23.79
CA GLU A 39 22.48 9.81 22.33
C GLU A 39 21.92 8.53 21.70
N LYS A 40 22.23 7.38 22.32
CA LYS A 40 21.70 6.07 21.89
C LYS A 40 20.18 5.98 21.99
N GLU A 41 19.58 6.48 23.07
CA GLU A 41 18.14 6.50 23.25
C GLU A 41 17.46 7.46 22.26
N ALA A 42 18.01 8.66 22.09
CA ALA A 42 17.53 9.62 21.12
C ALA A 42 17.54 9.04 19.70
N LEU A 43 18.66 8.42 19.30
CA LEU A 43 18.78 7.74 18.02
C LEU A 43 17.78 6.60 17.87
N SER A 44 17.62 5.78 18.91
CA SER A 44 16.67 4.65 18.89
C SER A 44 15.24 5.13 18.68
N LYS A 45 14.83 6.22 19.34
CA LYS A 45 13.51 6.84 19.15
C LYS A 45 13.33 7.37 17.73
N CYS A 46 14.33 8.07 17.20
CA CYS A 46 14.30 8.59 15.82
C CYS A 46 14.16 7.46 14.80
N LEU A 47 14.98 6.41 14.89
CA LEU A 47 14.93 5.27 13.97
C LEU A 47 13.60 4.50 14.06
N HIS A 48 13.03 4.40 15.27
CA HIS A 48 11.72 3.79 15.47
C HIS A 48 10.63 4.60 14.76
N GLN A 49 10.63 5.92 14.96
CA GLN A 49 9.67 6.83 14.34
C GLN A 49 9.78 6.80 12.81
N ALA A 50 11.00 6.86 12.26
CA ALA A 50 11.23 6.78 10.82
C ALA A 50 10.66 5.48 10.20
N ARG A 51 10.84 4.34 10.88
CA ARG A 51 10.25 3.06 10.44
C ARG A 51 8.72 3.10 10.48
N TYR A 52 8.16 3.66 11.54
CA TYR A 52 6.72 3.79 11.71
C TYR A 52 6.09 4.66 10.63
N GLU A 53 6.71 5.80 10.30
CA GLU A 53 6.21 6.73 9.28
C GLU A 53 6.19 6.12 7.88
N VAL A 54 7.25 5.39 7.51
CA VAL A 54 7.29 4.66 6.24
C VAL A 54 6.19 3.60 6.19
N GLY A 55 6.00 2.84 7.27
CA GLY A 55 4.92 1.84 7.36
C GLY A 55 3.54 2.48 7.24
N LYS A 56 3.31 3.59 7.94
CA LYS A 56 2.06 4.35 7.88
C LYS A 56 1.78 4.88 6.48
N ALA A 57 2.79 5.46 5.81
CA ALA A 57 2.66 5.93 4.43
C ALA A 57 2.32 4.80 3.47
N ALA A 58 2.98 3.64 3.59
CA ALA A 58 2.69 2.47 2.76
C ALA A 58 1.26 1.95 2.98
N ILE A 59 0.77 1.90 4.22
CA ILE A 59 -0.60 1.50 4.54
C ILE A 59 -1.61 2.46 3.89
N LEU A 60 -1.38 3.77 3.98
CA LEU A 60 -2.26 4.77 3.37
C LEU A 60 -2.29 4.63 1.84
N GLN A 61 -1.13 4.49 1.19
CA GLN A 61 -1.05 4.27 -0.24
C GLN A 61 -1.75 2.97 -0.67
N ASN A 62 -1.59 1.89 0.08
CA ASN A 62 -2.26 0.63 -0.22
C ASN A 62 -3.78 0.74 -0.08
N ARG A 63 -4.26 1.43 0.97
CA ARG A 63 -5.70 1.70 1.14
C ARG A 63 -6.26 2.53 -0.02
N GLU A 64 -5.52 3.54 -0.49
CA GLU A 64 -5.94 4.34 -1.63
C GLU A 64 -5.97 3.52 -2.93
N LYS A 65 -4.96 2.68 -3.15
CA LYS A 65 -4.93 1.75 -4.29
C LYS A 65 -6.09 0.77 -4.25
N GLN A 66 -6.38 0.17 -3.09
CA GLN A 66 -7.51 -0.73 -2.90
C GLN A 66 -8.83 -0.04 -3.24
N LYS A 67 -9.08 1.16 -2.70
CA LYS A 67 -10.29 1.94 -3.03
C LYS A 67 -10.45 2.18 -4.53
N LYS A 68 -9.37 2.52 -5.23
CA LYS A 68 -9.39 2.73 -6.69
C LYS A 68 -9.68 1.44 -7.45
N MET A 69 -9.09 0.33 -7.01
CA MET A 69 -9.34 -0.98 -7.60
C MET A 69 -10.79 -1.40 -7.37
N ASP A 70 -11.30 -1.32 -6.14
CA ASP A 70 -12.67 -1.68 -5.80
C ASP A 70 -13.70 -0.85 -6.58
N ALA A 71 -13.44 0.45 -6.75
CA ALA A 71 -14.28 1.31 -7.59
C ALA A 71 -14.30 0.85 -9.05
N ARG A 72 -13.14 0.50 -9.63
CA ARG A 72 -13.05 -0.05 -11.00
C ARG A 72 -13.75 -1.40 -11.12
N TRP A 73 -13.56 -2.29 -10.15
CA TRP A 73 -14.25 -3.59 -10.12
C TRP A 73 -15.77 -3.42 -10.03
N LYS A 74 -16.26 -2.41 -9.29
CA LYS A 74 -17.68 -2.08 -9.23
C LYS A 74 -18.20 -1.57 -10.57
N GLN A 75 -17.46 -0.67 -11.24
CA GLN A 75 -17.80 -0.19 -12.58
C GLN A 75 -17.88 -1.33 -13.59
N ILE A 76 -16.87 -2.21 -13.63
CA ILE A 76 -16.86 -3.38 -14.53
C ILE A 76 -18.06 -4.28 -14.26
N LYS A 77 -18.39 -4.56 -12.99
CA LYS A 77 -19.59 -5.33 -12.64
C LYS A 77 -20.88 -4.62 -13.04
N GLU A 78 -20.97 -3.30 -12.87
CA GLU A 78 -22.13 -2.53 -13.29
C GLU A 78 -22.26 -2.47 -14.82
N GLU A 79 -21.17 -2.49 -15.59
CA GLU A 79 -21.19 -2.57 -17.04
C GLU A 79 -21.55 -3.99 -17.52
N GLU A 80 -20.95 -5.02 -16.92
CA GLU A 80 -21.14 -6.43 -17.29
C GLU A 80 -22.53 -6.96 -16.88
N TYR A 81 -23.11 -6.47 -15.79
CA TYR A 81 -24.45 -6.83 -15.31
C TYR A 81 -25.49 -5.70 -15.48
N GLY A 82 -25.12 -4.57 -16.10
CA GLY A 82 -25.97 -3.39 -16.31
C GLY A 82 -26.98 -3.56 -17.44
N GLU A 83 -27.58 -2.44 -17.88
CA GLU A 83 -28.71 -2.38 -18.84
C GLU A 83 -28.53 -3.32 -20.05
N ASP A 84 -27.30 -3.48 -20.55
CA ASP A 84 -26.98 -4.35 -21.68
C ASP A 84 -27.20 -5.84 -21.41
N ALA A 85 -26.99 -6.34 -20.18
CA ALA A 85 -27.19 -7.75 -19.84
C ALA A 85 -28.68 -8.13 -19.80
N ILE A 86 -29.52 -7.23 -19.27
CA ILE A 86 -30.98 -7.40 -19.27
C ILE A 86 -31.51 -7.25 -20.69
N LEU A 87 -31.04 -6.25 -21.42
CA LEU A 87 -31.43 -6.02 -22.81
C LEU A 87 -31.05 -7.20 -23.72
N GLN A 88 -29.83 -7.75 -23.57
CA GLN A 88 -29.40 -8.93 -24.31
C GLN A 88 -30.30 -10.15 -24.04
N ARG A 89 -30.71 -10.40 -22.78
CA ARG A 89 -31.68 -11.47 -22.48
C ARG A 89 -33.03 -11.24 -23.14
N ILE A 90 -33.58 -10.04 -23.04
CA ILE A 90 -34.89 -9.72 -23.63
C ILE A 90 -34.85 -9.88 -25.14
N ILE A 91 -33.77 -9.43 -25.80
CA ILE A 91 -33.58 -9.61 -27.25
C ILE A 91 -33.50 -11.10 -27.59
N GLN A 92 -32.72 -11.89 -26.84
CA GLN A 92 -32.60 -13.34 -27.06
C GLN A 92 -33.96 -14.05 -26.93
N GLU A 93 -34.75 -13.72 -25.91
CA GLU A 93 -36.09 -14.27 -25.70
C GLU A 93 -37.05 -13.91 -26.85
N GLN A 94 -37.02 -12.66 -27.32
CA GLN A 94 -37.84 -12.22 -28.45
C GLN A 94 -37.45 -12.88 -29.77
N VAL A 95 -36.15 -13.07 -30.02
CA VAL A 95 -35.65 -13.78 -31.21
C VAL A 95 -36.08 -15.24 -31.17
N ALA A 96 -35.92 -15.93 -30.04
CA ALA A 96 -36.35 -17.31 -29.87
C ALA A 96 -37.88 -17.46 -30.06
N LYS A 97 -38.67 -16.52 -29.56
CA LYS A 97 -40.12 -16.51 -29.75
C LYS A 97 -40.52 -16.32 -31.23
N ARG A 98 -39.89 -15.37 -31.94
CA ARG A 98 -40.13 -15.19 -33.39
C ARG A 98 -39.72 -16.40 -34.20
N GLN A 99 -38.61 -17.06 -33.85
CA GLN A 99 -38.18 -18.28 -34.55
C GLN A 99 -39.18 -19.42 -34.37
N LYS A 100 -39.74 -19.60 -33.17
CA LYS A 100 -40.83 -20.56 -32.93
C LYS A 100 -42.09 -20.21 -33.74
N GLU A 101 -42.53 -18.95 -33.70
CA GLU A 101 -43.71 -18.51 -34.45
C GLU A 101 -43.52 -18.66 -35.98
N ALA A 102 -42.30 -18.47 -36.49
CA ALA A 102 -41.98 -18.70 -37.90
C ALA A 102 -41.96 -20.19 -38.26
N ALA A 103 -41.45 -21.05 -37.36
CA ALA A 103 -41.45 -22.50 -37.54
C ALA A 103 -42.88 -23.07 -37.53
N ASP A 104 -43.73 -22.60 -36.60
CA ASP A 104 -45.14 -23.03 -36.49
C ASP A 104 -46.00 -22.57 -37.67
N LYS A 105 -45.64 -21.47 -38.34
CA LYS A 105 -46.33 -20.99 -39.56
C LYS A 105 -45.87 -21.69 -40.84
N SER A 106 -44.75 -22.41 -40.79
CA SER A 106 -44.18 -23.12 -41.95
C SER A 106 -44.56 -24.61 -41.97
N ASN A 107 -45.38 -25.06 -41.01
CA ASN A 107 -45.88 -26.42 -40.84
C ASN A 107 -47.40 -26.43 -41.02
#